data_AF-A0A1R1XV58-F1
#
_entry.id   AF-A0A1R1XV58-F1
#
_cell.length_a   1.000
_cell.length_b   1.000
_cell.length_c   1.000
_cell.angle_alpha   90.00
_cell.angle_beta   90.00
_cell.angle_gamma   90.00
#
_symmetry.space_group_name_H-M   'P 1'
#
loop_
_entity.id
_entity.type
_entity.pdbx_description
1 polymer ?
#
loop_
_entity_poly.entity_id
_entity_poly.type
_entity_poly.pdbx_seq_one_letter_code
_entity_poly.pdbx_strand_id
1 'polypeptide(L)'
;MNSQHSHVFLNTNLVIIKSSWVPSEPPTASFETKSFDSFLLECPNGIYTSARTIGYSRILALEKHFARLAKSLDLYVNDDQPRKEHVESKIIEILGSENSQAYKSVDFWKDTLYPLIKLGLEKNKQRYLNDSDHDQVLDNSSNEILPEAKITISISVDPMIIRLHVCELKVKDSKDQIIILNKGSRHNPTSKQISWVEERKELEKLLTPRVNEVVLYDPVSFLCTEGLSSNFFVVERLPQNETSIVNSTSTNQSNAEKSSNSKSSDSRSSSIYSTSTPDIEYLTKSFRVATSPPSTVLMGTIMQLVIKVCEDDGIKISYKSPSISDLQTDQWVGAFITSTSRLVLPIETVKLSDR
;
A
#
# COMPACT_ATOMS: atom_id res chain seq x y z
N MET A 1 -34.15 -22.71 0.79
CA MET A 1 -33.15 -22.82 -0.29
C MET A 1 -32.10 -21.75 -0.04
N ASN A 2 -31.08 -22.08 0.75
CA ASN A 2 -30.00 -21.16 1.12
C ASN A 2 -28.77 -21.55 0.29
N SER A 3 -28.45 -20.76 -0.74
CA SER A 3 -27.16 -20.88 -1.41
C SER A 3 -26.10 -20.21 -0.54
N GLN A 4 -25.25 -21.04 0.07
CA GLN A 4 -23.98 -20.61 0.64
C GLN A 4 -23.15 -19.96 -0.48
N HIS A 5 -23.01 -18.63 -0.45
CA HIS A 5 -21.97 -17.96 -1.19
C HIS A 5 -20.65 -18.18 -0.46
N SER A 6 -20.01 -19.32 -0.74
CA SER A 6 -18.60 -19.50 -0.45
C SER A 6 -17.81 -18.46 -1.23
N HIS A 7 -17.05 -17.63 -0.51
CA HIS A 7 -16.06 -16.75 -1.10
C HIS A 7 -15.06 -17.61 -1.88
N VAL A 8 -15.20 -17.65 -3.20
CA VAL A 8 -14.16 -18.19 -4.07
C VAL A 8 -13.01 -17.19 -4.05
N PHE A 9 -12.13 -17.32 -3.07
CA PHE A 9 -10.74 -16.93 -3.29
C PHE A 9 -10.32 -17.72 -4.51
N LEU A 10 -10.25 -17.06 -5.67
CA LEU A 10 -9.81 -17.68 -6.92
C LEU A 10 -8.42 -18.22 -6.66
N ASN A 11 -8.37 -19.53 -6.44
CA ASN A 11 -7.19 -20.35 -6.34
C ASN A 11 -6.29 -20.05 -7.54
N THR A 12 -5.23 -19.27 -7.31
CA THR A 12 -4.25 -18.94 -8.34
C THR A 12 -3.11 -19.94 -8.28
N ASN A 13 -2.60 -20.36 -9.43
CA ASN A 13 -1.36 -21.12 -9.50
C ASN A 13 -0.20 -20.23 -9.05
N LEU A 14 0.38 -20.57 -7.91
CA LEU A 14 1.44 -19.80 -7.26
C LEU A 14 2.78 -20.41 -7.59
N VAL A 15 3.76 -19.55 -7.87
CA VAL A 15 5.17 -19.95 -7.77
C VAL A 15 5.62 -19.73 -6.33
N ILE A 16 6.05 -20.80 -5.67
CA ILE A 16 6.57 -20.75 -4.32
C ILE A 16 8.04 -21.12 -4.36
N ILE A 17 8.89 -20.26 -3.80
CA ILE A 17 10.31 -20.51 -3.56
C ILE A 17 10.52 -20.65 -2.05
N LYS A 18 11.26 -21.67 -1.61
CA LYS A 18 11.65 -21.85 -0.21
C LYS A 18 13.18 -21.94 -0.09
N SER A 19 13.75 -21.28 0.90
CA SER A 19 15.18 -21.30 1.20
C SER A 19 15.41 -21.06 2.70
N SER A 20 16.61 -21.33 3.20
CA SER A 20 17.07 -20.84 4.52
C SER A 20 17.58 -19.40 4.40
N TRP A 21 17.84 -18.73 5.53
CA TRP A 21 18.43 -17.38 5.51
C TRP A 21 19.80 -17.36 4.86
N VAL A 22 20.65 -18.32 5.24
CA VAL A 22 21.92 -18.62 4.58
C VAL A 22 21.76 -19.99 3.93
N PRO A 23 21.71 -20.08 2.59
CA PRO A 23 21.49 -21.34 1.89
C PRO A 23 22.65 -22.32 2.13
N SER A 24 22.38 -23.42 2.85
CA SER A 24 23.24 -24.62 2.84
C SER A 24 22.91 -25.52 1.65
N GLU A 25 21.68 -25.40 1.13
CA GLU A 25 21.15 -26.12 -0.02
C GLU A 25 20.52 -25.15 -1.03
N PRO A 26 20.41 -25.53 -2.32
CA PRO A 26 19.72 -24.71 -3.31
C PRO A 26 18.26 -24.43 -2.92
N PRO A 27 17.71 -23.25 -3.26
CA PRO A 27 16.30 -22.97 -3.03
C PRO A 27 15.41 -23.94 -3.82
N THR A 28 14.31 -24.37 -3.20
CA THR A 28 13.31 -25.22 -3.86
C THR A 28 12.23 -24.36 -4.52
N ALA A 29 11.72 -24.79 -5.66
CA ALA A 29 10.63 -24.15 -6.37
C ALA A 29 9.47 -25.12 -6.56
N SER A 30 8.26 -24.72 -6.19
CA SER A 30 7.03 -25.50 -6.37
C SER A 30 5.93 -24.65 -7.02
N PHE A 31 4.98 -25.34 -7.66
CA PHE A 31 3.73 -24.77 -8.11
C PHE A 31 2.62 -25.25 -7.20
N GLU A 32 1.89 -24.33 -6.57
CA GLU A 32 0.86 -24.67 -5.61
C GLU A 32 -0.37 -23.79 -5.82
N THR A 33 -1.55 -24.34 -5.57
CA THR A 33 -2.81 -23.61 -5.68
C THR A 33 -3.34 -23.31 -4.28
N LYS A 34 -3.20 -22.05 -3.82
CA LYS A 34 -3.69 -21.62 -2.50
C LYS A 34 -4.00 -20.12 -2.45
N SER A 35 -4.69 -19.70 -1.39
CA SER A 35 -4.95 -18.28 -1.12
C SER A 35 -3.70 -17.55 -0.61
N PHE A 36 -3.72 -16.23 -0.73
CA PHE A 36 -2.64 -15.37 -0.23
C PHE A 36 -2.44 -15.51 1.29
N ASP A 37 -3.52 -15.52 2.06
CA ASP A 37 -3.43 -15.62 3.52
C ASP A 37 -3.00 -17.03 3.95
N SER A 38 -3.45 -18.08 3.26
CA SER A 38 -2.97 -19.45 3.51
C SER A 38 -1.47 -19.58 3.27
N PHE A 39 -0.92 -18.96 2.21
CA PHE A 39 0.52 -18.90 1.99
C PHE A 39 1.25 -18.22 3.16
N LEU A 40 0.76 -17.07 3.64
CA LEU A 40 1.41 -16.34 4.73
C LEU A 40 1.37 -17.11 6.05
N LEU A 41 0.24 -17.70 6.40
CA LEU A 41 0.03 -18.42 7.67
C LEU A 41 0.87 -19.71 7.78
N GLU A 42 1.27 -20.30 6.65
CA GLU A 42 2.23 -21.42 6.63
C GLU A 42 3.66 -21.00 6.99
N CYS A 43 3.96 -19.69 7.05
CA CYS A 43 5.24 -19.20 7.55
C CYS A 43 5.10 -18.90 9.05
N PRO A 44 5.67 -19.74 9.93
CA PRO A 44 5.54 -19.52 11.37
C PRO A 44 6.33 -18.29 11.81
N ASN A 45 5.97 -17.74 12.97
CA ASN A 45 6.82 -16.85 13.77
C ASN A 45 7.60 -15.81 12.95
N GLY A 46 6.89 -14.99 12.18
CA GLY A 46 7.55 -14.26 11.11
C GLY A 46 6.91 -12.94 10.71
N ILE A 47 7.58 -12.32 9.76
CA ILE A 47 7.20 -11.07 9.12
C ILE A 47 7.07 -11.27 7.62
N TYR A 48 6.50 -10.30 6.93
CA TYR A 48 6.45 -10.35 5.47
C TYR A 48 6.53 -8.97 4.81
N THR A 49 6.80 -8.96 3.51
CA THR A 49 6.71 -7.78 2.65
C THR A 49 6.12 -8.17 1.31
N SER A 50 5.47 -7.24 0.62
CA SER A 50 4.94 -7.46 -0.73
C SER A 50 5.29 -6.28 -1.63
N ALA A 51 5.75 -6.61 -2.84
CA ALA A 51 6.11 -5.70 -3.93
C ALA A 51 5.28 -6.05 -5.19
N ARG A 52 5.27 -5.14 -6.17
CA ARG A 52 4.72 -5.40 -7.51
C ARG A 52 5.78 -5.17 -8.56
N THR A 53 5.65 -5.86 -9.70
CA THR A 53 6.41 -5.50 -10.90
C THR A 53 5.72 -4.36 -11.66
N ILE A 54 6.50 -3.68 -12.51
CA ILE A 54 6.04 -2.72 -13.52
C ILE A 54 6.59 -3.19 -14.86
N GLY A 55 5.70 -3.42 -15.83
CA GLY A 55 6.07 -3.99 -17.13
C GLY A 55 6.84 -5.32 -17.00
N TYR A 56 6.57 -6.08 -15.94
CA TYR A 56 7.21 -7.34 -15.52
C TYR A 56 8.72 -7.29 -15.18
N SER A 57 9.48 -6.41 -15.84
CA SER A 57 10.95 -6.36 -15.81
C SER A 57 11.52 -5.49 -14.68
N ARG A 58 10.69 -4.69 -14.02
CA ARG A 58 11.09 -3.78 -12.93
C ARG A 58 10.25 -4.04 -11.70
N ILE A 59 10.79 -3.81 -10.51
CA ILE A 59 10.05 -3.90 -9.24
C ILE A 59 9.97 -2.51 -8.63
N LEU A 60 8.75 -2.07 -8.30
CA LEU A 60 8.54 -0.75 -7.74
C LEU A 60 9.16 -0.65 -6.34
N ALA A 61 10.11 0.28 -6.17
CA ALA A 61 10.73 0.62 -4.88
C ALA A 61 11.26 -0.59 -4.07
N LEU A 62 11.95 -1.52 -4.73
CA LEU A 62 12.45 -2.76 -4.14
C LEU A 62 13.28 -2.54 -2.86
N GLU A 63 14.20 -1.58 -2.83
CA GLU A 63 15.03 -1.31 -1.64
C GLU A 63 14.19 -0.88 -0.43
N LYS A 64 13.10 -0.13 -0.64
CA LYS A 64 12.16 0.21 0.45
C LYS A 64 11.47 -1.03 1.03
N HIS A 65 11.29 -2.07 0.22
CA HIS A 65 10.74 -3.34 0.70
C HIS A 65 11.74 -4.12 1.56
N PHE A 66 13.03 -4.08 1.24
CA PHE A 66 14.11 -4.65 2.06
C PHE A 66 14.31 -3.88 3.37
N ALA A 67 14.33 -2.55 3.32
CA ALA A 67 14.39 -1.73 4.53
C ALA A 67 13.21 -2.01 5.48
N ARG A 68 11.99 -2.17 4.93
CA ARG A 68 10.82 -2.55 5.74
C ARG A 68 10.96 -3.94 6.34
N LEU A 69 11.54 -4.89 5.60
CA LEU A 69 11.75 -6.25 6.09
C LEU A 69 12.73 -6.24 7.27
N ALA A 70 13.88 -5.58 7.13
CA ALA A 70 14.85 -5.38 8.21
C ALA A 70 14.21 -4.74 9.46
N LYS A 71 13.49 -3.63 9.28
CA LYS A 71 12.81 -2.93 10.38
C LYS A 71 11.74 -3.80 11.06
N SER A 72 10.90 -4.49 10.26
CA SER A 72 9.83 -5.33 10.82
C SER A 72 10.40 -6.49 11.61
N LEU A 73 11.53 -7.04 11.16
CA LEU A 73 12.19 -8.17 11.81
C LEU A 73 12.84 -7.73 13.11
N ASP A 74 13.57 -6.61 13.12
CA ASP A 74 14.15 -6.04 14.34
C ASP A 74 13.07 -5.77 15.39
N LEU A 75 11.94 -5.16 15.00
CA LEU A 75 10.80 -4.97 15.90
C LEU A 75 10.25 -6.32 16.40
N TYR A 76 10.05 -7.29 15.50
CA TYR A 76 9.49 -8.61 15.84
C TYR A 76 10.39 -9.41 16.81
N VAL A 77 11.70 -9.31 16.66
CA VAL A 77 12.69 -9.98 17.52
C VAL A 77 12.72 -9.33 18.89
N ASN A 78 12.67 -8.00 18.98
CA ASN A 78 12.75 -7.27 20.26
C ASN A 78 11.40 -7.18 21.01
N ASP A 79 10.30 -7.65 20.41
CA ASP A 79 8.95 -7.61 20.99
C ASP A 79 8.77 -8.61 22.15
N ASP A 80 9.58 -9.67 22.20
CA ASP A 80 9.51 -10.73 23.21
C ASP A 80 10.93 -11.14 23.63
N GLN A 81 11.24 -11.04 24.92
CA GLN A 81 12.60 -11.27 25.44
C GLN A 81 13.08 -12.72 25.25
N PRO A 82 12.29 -13.77 25.54
CA PRO A 82 12.67 -15.15 25.23
C PRO A 82 12.92 -15.39 23.73
N ARG A 83 12.06 -14.84 22.86
CA ARG A 83 12.26 -14.88 21.40
C ARG A 83 13.57 -14.21 21.02
N LYS A 84 13.86 -13.02 21.58
CA LYS A 84 15.09 -12.28 21.29
C LYS A 84 16.32 -13.13 21.54
N GLU A 85 16.45 -13.70 22.74
CA GLU A 85 17.60 -14.50 23.14
C GLU A 85 17.79 -15.73 22.22
N HIS A 86 16.69 -16.43 21.93
CA HIS A 86 16.70 -17.59 21.03
C HIS A 86 17.10 -17.23 19.60
N VAL A 87 16.53 -16.14 19.07
CA VAL A 87 16.79 -15.68 17.70
C VAL A 87 18.22 -15.16 17.57
N GLU A 88 18.71 -14.38 18.53
CA GLU A 88 20.11 -13.90 18.54
C GLU A 88 21.10 -15.07 18.58
N SER A 89 20.84 -16.09 19.40
CA SER A 89 21.67 -17.30 19.43
C SER A 89 21.71 -18.00 18.07
N LYS A 90 20.56 -18.19 17.42
CA LYS A 90 20.48 -18.81 16.09
C LYS A 90 21.17 -17.95 15.02
N ILE A 91 21.00 -16.63 15.06
CA ILE A 91 21.67 -15.73 14.12
C ILE A 91 23.18 -15.80 14.26
N ILE A 92 23.71 -15.85 15.48
CA ILE A 92 25.15 -16.03 15.72
C ILE A 92 25.63 -17.38 15.17
N GLU A 93 24.85 -18.45 15.32
CA GLU A 93 25.15 -19.76 14.76
C GLU A 93 25.27 -19.73 13.22
N ILE A 94 24.35 -19.04 12.53
CA ILE A 94 24.31 -19.04 11.05
C ILE A 94 25.15 -17.95 10.39
N LEU A 95 25.33 -16.78 11.02
CA LEU A 95 26.03 -15.62 10.45
C LEU A 95 27.41 -15.37 11.06
N GLY A 96 27.70 -15.95 12.22
CA GLY A 96 28.86 -15.58 13.04
C GLY A 96 28.58 -14.37 13.94
N SER A 97 29.35 -14.25 15.02
CA SER A 97 29.18 -13.20 16.03
C SER A 97 29.36 -11.79 15.47
N GLU A 98 30.32 -11.62 14.55
CA GLU A 98 30.69 -10.38 13.89
C GLU A 98 29.59 -9.86 12.95
N ASN A 99 28.74 -10.74 12.43
CA ASN A 99 27.65 -10.40 11.53
C ASN A 99 26.26 -10.55 12.17
N SER A 100 26.20 -10.68 13.50
CA SER A 100 24.94 -10.93 14.23
C SER A 100 23.86 -9.85 14.03
N GLN A 101 24.24 -8.66 13.55
CA GLN A 101 23.33 -7.55 13.27
C GLN A 101 23.11 -7.32 11.77
N ALA A 102 23.70 -8.14 10.88
CA ALA A 102 23.66 -7.93 9.43
C ALA A 102 22.21 -7.89 8.88
N TYR A 103 21.29 -8.67 9.47
CA TYR A 103 19.88 -8.70 9.11
C TYR A 103 19.15 -7.35 9.27
N LYS A 104 19.74 -6.39 9.98
CA LYS A 104 19.18 -5.03 10.13
C LYS A 104 19.51 -4.13 8.93
N SER A 105 20.41 -4.56 8.05
CA SER A 105 20.82 -3.82 6.86
C SER A 105 19.97 -4.15 5.64
N VAL A 106 19.88 -3.20 4.71
CA VAL A 106 19.25 -3.43 3.40
C VAL A 106 20.08 -4.39 2.56
N ASP A 107 21.41 -4.29 2.63
CA ASP A 107 22.33 -5.06 1.79
C ASP A 107 22.25 -6.56 2.08
N PHE A 108 22.15 -6.96 3.36
CA PHE A 108 21.95 -8.37 3.71
C PHE A 108 20.72 -8.97 3.01
N TRP A 109 19.58 -8.27 3.05
CA TRP A 109 18.35 -8.74 2.39
C TRP A 109 18.43 -8.66 0.88
N LYS A 110 19.13 -7.66 0.34
CA LYS A 110 19.37 -7.57 -1.10
C LYS A 110 20.14 -8.79 -1.60
N ASP A 111 21.27 -9.11 -0.97
CA ASP A 111 22.12 -10.23 -1.37
C ASP A 111 21.38 -11.57 -1.22
N THR A 112 20.61 -11.71 -0.14
CA THR A 112 19.84 -12.93 0.14
C THR A 112 18.64 -13.10 -0.80
N LEU A 113 17.87 -12.04 -1.06
CA LEU A 113 16.56 -12.14 -1.72
C LEU A 113 16.63 -11.93 -3.23
N TYR A 114 17.62 -11.22 -3.76
CA TYR A 114 17.70 -10.94 -5.19
C TYR A 114 17.74 -12.21 -6.06
N PRO A 115 18.56 -13.24 -5.73
CA PRO A 115 18.55 -14.51 -6.47
C PRO A 115 17.19 -15.22 -6.41
N LEU A 116 16.52 -15.20 -5.24
CA LEU A 116 15.23 -15.85 -5.04
C LEU A 116 14.11 -15.15 -5.82
N ILE A 117 14.12 -13.81 -5.85
CA ILE A 117 13.18 -12.99 -6.62
C ILE A 117 13.33 -13.28 -8.10
N LYS A 118 14.58 -13.31 -8.60
CA LYS A 118 14.87 -13.62 -10.00
C LYS A 118 14.35 -15.01 -10.37
N LEU A 119 14.67 -16.02 -9.57
CA LEU A 119 14.19 -17.40 -9.77
C LEU A 119 12.64 -17.47 -9.78
N GLY A 120 11.99 -16.80 -8.82
CA GLY A 120 10.53 -16.78 -8.72
C GLY A 120 9.85 -16.12 -9.93
N LEU A 121 10.40 -15.00 -10.43
CA LEU A 121 9.89 -14.32 -11.63
C LEU A 121 10.13 -15.14 -12.90
N GLU A 122 11.29 -15.78 -13.05
CA GLU A 122 11.58 -16.66 -14.18
C GLU A 122 10.62 -17.85 -14.22
N LYS A 123 10.36 -18.47 -13.08
CA LYS A 123 9.38 -19.57 -12.95
C LYS A 123 7.95 -19.10 -13.23
N ASN A 124 7.57 -17.91 -12.79
CA ASN A 124 6.24 -17.36 -13.07
C ASN A 124 6.06 -17.02 -14.55
N LYS A 125 7.13 -16.56 -15.22
CA LYS A 125 7.14 -16.35 -16.67
C LYS A 125 6.98 -17.67 -17.43
N GLN A 126 7.74 -18.70 -17.05
CA GLN A 126 7.63 -20.04 -17.63
C GLN A 126 6.21 -20.58 -17.52
N ARG A 127 5.59 -20.46 -16.33
CA ARG A 127 4.19 -20.86 -16.11
C ARG A 127 3.24 -20.13 -17.04
N TYR A 128 3.35 -18.81 -17.12
CA TYR A 128 2.47 -18.00 -17.97
C TYR A 128 2.55 -18.41 -19.44
N LEU A 129 3.76 -18.61 -19.97
CA LEU A 129 3.99 -19.05 -21.35
C LEU A 129 3.44 -20.46 -21.63
N ASN A 130 3.57 -21.37 -20.66
CA ASN A 130 3.01 -22.72 -20.79
C ASN A 130 1.48 -22.73 -20.74
N ASP A 131 0.88 -21.83 -19.93
CA ASP A 131 -0.58 -21.68 -19.84
C ASP A 131 -1.14 -21.05 -21.13
N SER A 132 -0.42 -20.13 -21.79
CA SER A 132 -0.85 -19.47 -23.03
C SER A 132 -0.73 -20.35 -24.29
N ASP A 133 0.24 -21.27 -24.33
CA ASP A 133 0.40 -22.23 -25.44
C ASP A 133 -0.78 -23.22 -25.58
N HIS A 134 -1.64 -23.35 -24.56
CA HIS A 134 -2.84 -24.17 -24.64
C HIS A 134 -4.05 -23.48 -25.32
N ASP A 135 -4.03 -22.14 -25.48
CA ASP A 135 -5.22 -21.39 -25.90
C ASP A 135 -5.13 -20.66 -27.26
N GLN A 136 -3.97 -20.58 -27.94
CA GLN A 136 -3.94 -19.96 -29.28
C GLN A 136 -3.04 -20.63 -30.32
N VAL A 137 -3.69 -21.02 -31.43
CA VAL A 137 -3.08 -21.24 -32.75
C VAL A 137 -2.44 -19.93 -33.21
N LEU A 138 -1.11 -19.90 -33.19
CA LEU A 138 -0.17 -19.09 -33.96
C LEU A 138 -0.74 -17.87 -34.72
N ASP A 139 -0.58 -16.69 -34.13
CA ASP A 139 -0.26 -15.48 -34.89
C ASP A 139 1.07 -14.92 -34.36
N ASN A 140 2.16 -15.11 -35.13
CA ASN A 140 3.55 -14.80 -34.79
C ASN A 140 3.86 -13.29 -34.80
N SER A 141 2.94 -12.44 -34.35
CA SER A 141 3.05 -10.99 -34.42
C SER A 141 2.62 -10.22 -33.15
N SER A 142 2.26 -10.91 -32.07
CA SER A 142 1.96 -10.26 -30.79
C SER A 142 3.21 -10.14 -29.92
N ASN A 143 3.62 -8.90 -29.62
CA ASN A 143 4.44 -8.63 -28.43
C ASN A 143 3.61 -9.03 -27.20
N GLU A 144 3.69 -10.28 -26.74
CA GLU A 144 2.94 -10.74 -25.56
C GLU A 144 3.37 -9.95 -24.33
N ILE A 145 2.47 -9.11 -23.84
CA ILE A 145 2.69 -8.31 -22.64
C ILE A 145 2.43 -9.20 -21.43
N LEU A 146 3.51 -9.63 -20.77
CA LEU A 146 3.40 -10.37 -19.51
C LEU A 146 2.63 -9.55 -18.47
N PRO A 147 1.61 -10.12 -17.81
CA PRO A 147 0.85 -9.41 -16.79
C PRO A 147 1.74 -9.12 -15.59
N GLU A 148 1.55 -7.97 -14.95
CA GLU A 148 2.33 -7.61 -13.76
C GLU A 148 2.19 -8.68 -12.67
N ALA A 149 3.21 -8.80 -11.83
CA ALA A 149 3.31 -9.81 -10.80
C ALA A 149 3.32 -9.17 -9.41
N LYS A 150 2.65 -9.81 -8.47
CA LYS A 150 2.79 -9.55 -7.04
C LYS A 150 3.86 -10.49 -6.49
N ILE A 151 4.88 -9.92 -5.85
CA ILE A 151 5.95 -10.66 -5.18
C ILE A 151 5.73 -10.50 -3.69
N THR A 152 5.64 -11.60 -2.96
CA THR A 152 5.52 -11.59 -1.49
C THR A 152 6.62 -12.43 -0.89
N ILE A 153 7.28 -11.89 0.13
CA ILE A 153 8.40 -12.53 0.82
C ILE A 153 8.02 -12.59 2.28
N SER A 154 8.00 -13.79 2.86
CA SER A 154 7.85 -14.02 4.29
C SER A 154 9.13 -14.62 4.87
N ILE A 155 9.47 -14.16 6.06
CA ILE A 155 10.68 -14.54 6.80
C ILE A 155 10.23 -15.06 8.15
N SER A 156 10.61 -16.30 8.46
CA SER A 156 10.45 -16.91 9.78
C SER A 156 11.78 -16.87 10.51
N VAL A 157 11.72 -16.65 11.82
CA VAL A 157 12.90 -16.74 12.72
C VAL A 157 12.99 -18.08 13.43
N ASP A 158 11.91 -18.86 13.43
CA ASP A 158 11.89 -20.20 14.01
C ASP A 158 10.89 -21.12 13.30
N PRO A 159 11.35 -21.97 12.36
CA PRO A 159 12.73 -22.12 11.88
C PRO A 159 13.22 -20.92 11.04
N MET A 160 14.54 -20.78 10.85
CA MET A 160 15.17 -19.70 10.05
C MET A 160 14.98 -19.91 8.54
N ILE A 161 13.77 -19.63 8.05
CA ILE A 161 13.38 -19.87 6.66
C ILE A 161 12.87 -18.61 5.95
N ILE A 162 13.07 -18.61 4.63
CA ILE A 162 12.58 -17.63 3.68
C ILE A 162 11.58 -18.34 2.77
N ARG A 163 10.42 -17.72 2.59
CA ARG A 163 9.42 -18.14 1.61
C ARG A 163 9.10 -16.99 0.70
N LEU A 164 9.17 -17.21 -0.60
CA LEU A 164 8.81 -16.24 -1.62
C LEU A 164 7.67 -16.78 -2.46
N HIS A 165 6.72 -15.90 -2.75
CA HIS A 165 5.52 -16.18 -3.52
C HIS A 165 5.44 -15.18 -4.66
N VAL A 166 5.29 -15.68 -5.89
CA VAL A 166 5.00 -14.87 -7.08
C VAL A 166 3.69 -15.32 -7.70
N CYS A 167 2.80 -14.36 -7.96
CA CYS A 167 1.57 -14.58 -8.70
C CYS A 167 1.25 -13.37 -9.59
N GLU A 168 0.27 -13.54 -10.48
CA GLU A 168 -0.29 -12.42 -11.23
C GLU A 168 -0.89 -11.36 -10.30
N LEU A 169 -0.57 -10.09 -10.56
CA LEU A 169 -1.12 -8.96 -9.84
C LEU A 169 -2.55 -8.71 -10.31
N LYS A 170 -3.52 -9.20 -9.54
CA LYS A 170 -4.92 -8.86 -9.73
C LYS A 170 -5.21 -7.49 -9.15
N VAL A 171 -5.54 -6.53 -10.01
CA VAL A 171 -6.08 -5.22 -9.61
C VAL A 171 -7.60 -5.30 -9.70
N LYS A 172 -8.31 -4.99 -8.61
CA LYS A 172 -9.77 -4.90 -8.64
C LYS A 172 -10.18 -3.75 -9.57
N ASP A 173 -11.27 -3.93 -10.33
CA ASP A 173 -11.89 -2.84 -11.08
C ASP A 173 -12.16 -1.67 -10.12
N SER A 174 -11.99 -0.45 -10.62
CA SER A 174 -12.14 0.78 -9.86
C SER A 174 -13.61 1.15 -9.60
N LYS A 175 -14.56 0.30 -10.01
CA LYS A 175 -15.99 0.46 -9.71
C LYS A 175 -16.25 0.13 -8.24
N ASP A 176 -17.15 0.90 -7.62
CA ASP A 176 -17.56 0.75 -6.22
C ASP A 176 -16.36 0.90 -5.25
N GLN A 177 -15.82 2.12 -5.10
CA GLN A 177 -14.68 2.42 -4.22
C GLN A 177 -15.11 2.66 -2.78
N ILE A 178 -15.57 1.60 -2.11
CA ILE A 178 -16.17 1.70 -0.78
C ILE A 178 -15.17 1.27 0.30
N ILE A 179 -15.13 2.03 1.40
CA ILE A 179 -14.53 1.56 2.65
C ILE A 179 -15.59 1.41 3.74
N ILE A 180 -15.32 0.51 4.69
CA ILE A 180 -16.07 0.41 5.95
C ILE A 180 -15.15 0.89 7.08
N LEU A 181 -15.60 1.86 7.86
CA LEU A 181 -14.99 2.23 9.14
C LEU A 181 -15.48 1.24 10.20
N ASN A 182 -14.55 0.55 10.85
CA ASN A 182 -14.84 -0.43 11.89
C ASN A 182 -13.95 -0.23 13.12
N LYS A 183 -14.49 -0.54 14.30
CA LYS A 183 -13.75 -0.44 15.55
C LYS A 183 -12.61 -1.46 15.56
N GLY A 184 -11.41 -1.02 15.87
CA GLY A 184 -10.30 -1.95 16.01
C GLY A 184 -8.97 -1.24 16.21
N SER A 185 -7.97 -2.04 16.60
CA SER A 185 -6.59 -1.62 16.68
C SER A 185 -5.70 -2.79 16.27
N ARG A 186 -4.50 -2.46 15.82
CA ARG A 186 -3.50 -3.44 15.42
C ARG A 186 -2.42 -3.50 16.47
N HIS A 187 -2.04 -4.71 16.87
CA HIS A 187 -0.86 -4.89 17.69
C HIS A 187 0.40 -4.62 16.86
N ASN A 188 1.35 -3.86 17.42
CA ASN A 188 2.60 -3.48 16.74
C ASN A 188 2.40 -2.94 15.30
N PRO A 189 1.63 -1.85 15.14
CA PRO A 189 1.17 -1.39 13.82
C PRO A 189 2.32 -1.02 12.87
N THR A 190 3.48 -0.62 13.42
CA THR A 190 4.66 -0.23 12.64
C THR A 190 5.47 -1.40 12.06
N SER A 191 5.19 -2.64 12.47
CA SER A 191 5.85 -3.86 11.96
C SER A 191 4.90 -4.67 11.08
N LYS A 192 5.37 -5.25 9.98
CA LYS A 192 4.54 -6.08 9.09
C LYS A 192 4.59 -7.56 9.47
N GLN A 193 4.05 -7.88 10.65
CA GLN A 193 4.03 -9.23 11.21
C GLN A 193 2.97 -10.14 10.55
N ILE A 194 3.23 -11.44 10.53
CA ILE A 194 2.30 -12.46 10.03
C ILE A 194 1.10 -12.63 10.98
N SER A 195 1.27 -12.40 12.29
CA SER A 195 0.18 -12.51 13.28
C SER A 195 -1.04 -11.66 12.89
N TRP A 196 -0.82 -10.49 12.28
CA TRP A 196 -1.88 -9.61 11.81
C TRP A 196 -2.80 -10.27 10.78
N VAL A 197 -2.31 -11.23 10.01
CA VAL A 197 -3.13 -11.99 9.03
C VAL A 197 -4.19 -12.81 9.75
N GLU A 198 -3.87 -13.39 10.90
CA GLU A 198 -4.86 -14.12 11.70
C GLU A 198 -5.76 -13.14 12.48
N GLU A 199 -5.19 -12.10 13.09
CA GLU A 199 -5.93 -11.09 13.88
C GLU A 199 -7.04 -10.39 13.07
N ARG A 200 -6.81 -10.16 11.77
CA ARG A 200 -7.75 -9.43 10.91
C ARG A 200 -8.82 -10.30 10.24
N LYS A 201 -8.78 -11.62 10.40
CA LYS A 201 -9.63 -12.59 9.68
C LYS A 201 -11.13 -12.37 9.87
N GLU A 202 -11.54 -11.98 11.06
CA GLU A 202 -12.95 -11.64 11.33
C GLU A 202 -13.37 -10.34 10.61
N LEU A 203 -12.47 -9.36 10.53
CA LEU A 203 -12.71 -8.09 9.83
C LEU A 203 -12.74 -8.28 8.31
N GLU A 204 -11.97 -9.22 7.77
CA GLU A 204 -11.98 -9.56 6.34
C GLU A 204 -13.35 -10.06 5.86
N LYS A 205 -14.21 -10.55 6.76
CA LYS A 205 -15.61 -10.92 6.41
C LYS A 205 -16.44 -9.72 5.97
N LEU A 206 -16.03 -8.50 6.30
CA LEU A 206 -16.67 -7.26 5.86
C LEU A 206 -16.24 -6.87 4.43
N LEU A 207 -15.18 -7.48 3.89
CA LEU A 207 -14.73 -7.25 2.52
C LEU A 207 -15.63 -8.01 1.54
N THR A 208 -16.45 -7.26 0.81
CA THR A 208 -17.26 -7.75 -0.32
C THR A 208 -16.61 -7.32 -1.65
N PRO A 209 -17.09 -7.79 -2.82
CA PRO A 209 -16.58 -7.32 -4.11
C PRO A 209 -16.59 -5.79 -4.26
N ARG A 210 -17.57 -5.11 -3.63
CA ARG A 210 -17.74 -3.64 -3.61
C ARG A 210 -16.99 -2.93 -2.50
N VAL A 211 -16.46 -3.64 -1.51
CA VAL A 211 -15.75 -3.04 -0.37
C VAL A 211 -14.26 -3.28 -0.56
N ASN A 212 -13.53 -2.20 -0.78
CA ASN A 212 -12.10 -2.24 -1.06
C ASN A 212 -11.29 -2.41 0.22
N GLU A 213 -11.76 -1.86 1.33
CA GLU A 213 -11.02 -1.89 2.60
C GLU A 213 -11.92 -1.74 3.82
N VAL A 214 -11.47 -2.32 4.94
CA VAL A 214 -11.96 -1.96 6.26
C VAL A 214 -10.91 -1.09 6.93
N VAL A 215 -11.28 0.16 7.25
CA VAL A 215 -10.42 1.12 7.94
C VAL A 215 -10.73 1.09 9.42
N LEU A 216 -9.70 0.92 10.24
CA LEU A 216 -9.81 0.83 11.68
C LEU A 216 -9.95 2.21 12.30
N TYR A 217 -10.79 2.32 13.33
CA TYR A 217 -10.83 3.49 14.19
C TYR A 217 -10.83 3.11 15.67
N ASP A 218 -10.26 3.98 16.48
CA ASP A 218 -10.26 3.85 17.94
C ASP A 218 -11.64 4.25 18.52
N PRO A 219 -12.31 3.38 19.30
CA PRO A 219 -13.68 3.64 19.75
C PRO A 219 -13.80 4.73 20.81
N VAL A 220 -12.69 5.20 21.40
CA VAL A 220 -12.68 6.23 22.44
C VAL A 220 -12.48 7.62 21.82
N SER A 221 -11.45 7.76 20.99
CA SER A 221 -11.06 9.01 20.33
C SER A 221 -11.77 9.25 18.99
N PHE A 222 -12.39 8.22 18.42
CA PHE A 222 -13.00 8.24 17.07
C PHE A 222 -12.02 8.61 15.96
N LEU A 223 -10.72 8.36 16.17
CA LEU A 223 -9.67 8.60 15.19
C LEU A 223 -9.43 7.34 14.36
N CYS A 224 -9.47 7.50 13.04
CA CYS A 224 -9.09 6.47 12.08
C CYS A 224 -7.57 6.28 12.07
N THR A 225 -7.12 5.05 11.80
CA THR A 225 -5.70 4.70 11.75
C THR A 225 -5.28 4.22 10.36
N GLU A 226 -5.39 2.92 10.11
CA GLU A 226 -5.03 2.27 8.85
C GLU A 226 -6.11 1.27 8.42
N GLY A 227 -6.05 0.82 7.17
CA GLY A 227 -6.83 -0.29 6.68
C GLY A 227 -6.22 -1.64 7.03
N LEU A 228 -6.95 -2.73 6.82
CA LEU A 228 -6.44 -4.10 7.07
C LEU A 228 -5.15 -4.41 6.27
N SER A 229 -4.99 -3.76 5.11
CA SER A 229 -3.84 -3.92 4.22
C SER A 229 -3.43 -2.65 3.47
N SER A 230 -3.81 -1.47 3.96
CA SER A 230 -3.50 -0.17 3.34
C SER A 230 -3.31 0.93 4.38
N ASN A 231 -2.63 1.99 3.96
CA ASN A 231 -2.71 3.26 4.69
C ASN A 231 -3.94 4.03 4.26
N PHE A 232 -4.50 4.84 5.17
CA PHE A 232 -5.68 5.65 4.94
C PHE A 232 -5.33 7.14 4.96
N PHE A 233 -5.92 7.87 4.02
CA PHE A 233 -5.75 9.30 3.87
C PHE A 233 -7.10 9.96 3.63
N VAL A 234 -7.22 11.19 4.11
CA VAL A 234 -8.34 12.08 3.80
C VAL A 234 -7.82 13.38 3.21
N VAL A 235 -8.65 14.03 2.40
CA VAL A 235 -8.42 15.39 1.92
C VAL A 235 -9.35 16.31 2.72
N GLU A 236 -8.76 17.28 3.40
CA GLU A 236 -9.47 18.20 4.29
C GLU A 236 -9.44 19.61 3.72
N ARG A 237 -10.53 20.37 3.92
CA ARG A 237 -10.52 21.82 3.68
C ARG A 237 -9.59 22.51 4.68
N LEU A 238 -8.77 23.43 4.19
CA LEU A 238 -8.03 24.32 5.06
C LEU A 238 -8.97 25.38 5.65
N PRO A 239 -8.76 25.79 6.91
CA PRO A 239 -9.46 26.94 7.49
C PRO A 239 -9.20 28.20 6.65
N GLN A 240 -10.21 29.05 6.46
CA GLN A 240 -10.13 30.29 5.65
C GLN A 240 -8.99 31.24 6.08
N ASN A 241 -8.56 31.15 7.35
CA ASN A 241 -7.47 31.94 7.91
C ASN A 241 -6.08 31.51 7.38
N GLU A 242 -5.93 30.26 6.95
CA GLU A 242 -4.68 29.74 6.38
C GLU A 242 -4.58 29.94 4.86
N THR A 243 -5.69 30.29 4.21
CA THR A 243 -5.77 30.59 2.77
C THR A 243 -5.30 32.02 2.45
N SER A 244 -5.29 32.91 3.45
CA SER A 244 -5.19 34.37 3.25
C SER A 244 -3.79 34.97 3.53
N ILE A 245 -2.83 34.20 4.05
CA ILE A 245 -1.56 34.73 4.60
C ILE A 245 -0.54 35.16 3.50
N VAL A 246 -0.80 34.94 2.21
CA VAL A 246 0.17 35.26 1.13
C VAL A 246 -0.23 36.46 0.27
N ASN A 247 -1.44 37.02 0.41
CA ASN A 247 -1.90 38.14 -0.45
C ASN A 247 -1.59 39.54 0.09
N SER A 248 -0.86 39.67 1.20
CA SER A 248 -0.51 40.97 1.80
C SER A 248 0.99 41.24 1.74
N THR A 249 1.57 41.22 0.53
CA THR A 249 2.80 41.95 0.23
C THR A 249 2.85 42.29 -1.25
N SER A 250 2.05 43.28 -1.64
CA SER A 250 2.31 44.10 -2.83
C SER A 250 1.87 45.52 -2.51
N THR A 251 2.84 46.33 -2.15
CA THR A 251 2.77 47.76 -1.89
C THR A 251 2.25 48.54 -3.09
N ASN A 252 1.33 49.46 -2.78
CA ASN A 252 1.03 50.73 -3.44
C ASN A 252 1.94 51.13 -4.61
N GLN A 253 1.33 51.37 -5.78
CA GLN A 253 1.65 52.54 -6.59
C GLN A 253 0.38 53.09 -7.25
N SER A 254 0.19 54.38 -7.01
CA SER A 254 -0.74 55.29 -7.67
C SER A 254 -0.45 55.41 -9.17
N ASN A 255 -1.49 55.48 -10.00
CA ASN A 255 -1.71 56.67 -10.83
C ASN A 255 -3.08 56.63 -11.51
N ALA A 256 -3.75 57.77 -11.46
CA ALA A 256 -4.94 58.09 -12.21
C ALA A 256 -4.55 58.44 -13.65
N GLU A 257 -5.34 57.99 -14.64
CA GLU A 257 -5.60 58.77 -15.83
C GLU A 257 -6.92 58.33 -16.49
N LYS A 258 -7.72 59.34 -16.85
CA LYS A 258 -9.02 59.23 -17.53
C LYS A 258 -8.80 59.12 -19.03
N SER A 259 -9.54 58.25 -19.72
CA SER A 259 -10.07 58.56 -21.05
C SER A 259 -11.27 57.69 -21.41
N SER A 260 -12.16 58.29 -22.19
CA SER A 260 -13.57 58.01 -22.45
C SER A 260 -13.89 57.06 -23.61
N ASN A 261 -15.09 56.49 -23.54
CA ASN A 261 -16.04 56.09 -24.61
C ASN A 261 -15.69 54.95 -25.59
N SER A 262 -16.51 53.88 -25.58
CA SER A 262 -17.58 53.65 -26.58
C SER A 262 -18.39 52.38 -26.28
N LYS A 263 -19.63 52.34 -26.79
CA LYS A 263 -20.71 51.38 -26.53
C LYS A 263 -20.76 50.23 -27.56
N SER A 264 -21.56 49.21 -27.20
CA SER A 264 -22.17 48.12 -28.01
C SER A 264 -21.33 46.84 -28.14
N SER A 265 -21.85 45.62 -28.10
CA SER A 265 -23.23 45.10 -28.24
C SER A 265 -23.33 43.69 -27.62
N ASP A 266 -24.58 43.28 -27.36
CA ASP A 266 -25.02 41.93 -26.96
C ASP A 266 -24.32 40.75 -27.64
N SER A 267 -24.03 39.70 -26.85
CA SER A 267 -24.36 38.32 -27.22
C SER A 267 -24.40 37.41 -25.98
N ARG A 268 -25.62 36.97 -25.64
CA ARG A 268 -25.86 35.85 -24.72
C ARG A 268 -25.42 34.53 -25.36
N SER A 269 -24.96 33.62 -24.49
CA SER A 269 -25.01 32.16 -24.62
C SER A 269 -24.06 31.49 -25.60
N SER A 270 -22.97 30.93 -25.05
CA SER A 270 -22.79 29.48 -25.09
C SER A 270 -21.85 29.06 -23.96
N SER A 271 -22.44 28.46 -22.93
CA SER A 271 -21.75 27.72 -21.89
C SER A 271 -21.04 26.52 -22.51
N ILE A 272 -19.76 26.70 -22.85
CA ILE A 272 -18.86 25.58 -23.08
C ILE A 272 -18.35 25.19 -21.69
N TYR A 273 -18.83 24.06 -21.18
CA TYR A 273 -18.22 23.37 -20.05
C TYR A 273 -16.77 23.03 -20.46
N SER A 274 -15.84 23.95 -20.22
CA SER A 274 -14.43 23.59 -20.21
C SER A 274 -14.21 22.78 -18.94
N THR A 275 -14.02 21.48 -19.09
CA THR A 275 -13.35 20.65 -18.09
C THR A 275 -11.90 21.13 -17.99
N SER A 276 -11.68 22.31 -17.41
CA SER A 276 -10.35 22.72 -16.98
C SER A 276 -10.00 21.85 -15.79
N THR A 277 -8.88 21.15 -15.89
CA THR A 277 -8.20 20.58 -14.73
C THR A 277 -8.17 21.65 -13.63
N PRO A 278 -8.67 21.34 -12.42
CA PRO A 278 -8.68 22.31 -11.34
C PRO A 278 -7.26 22.84 -11.13
N ASP A 279 -7.15 24.16 -10.94
CA ASP A 279 -5.87 24.83 -10.75
C ASP A 279 -5.14 24.25 -9.54
N ILE A 280 -3.96 23.66 -9.78
CA ILE A 280 -3.11 23.06 -8.73
C ILE A 280 -2.79 24.09 -7.65
N GLU A 281 -2.63 25.37 -8.02
CA GLU A 281 -2.39 26.45 -7.07
C GLU A 281 -3.60 26.66 -6.15
N TYR A 282 -4.81 26.62 -6.69
CA TYR A 282 -6.02 26.66 -5.87
C TYR A 282 -6.12 25.44 -4.94
N LEU A 283 -5.86 24.24 -5.46
CA LEU A 283 -5.95 23.00 -4.66
C LEU A 283 -4.98 23.00 -3.48
N THR A 284 -3.71 23.35 -3.71
CA THR A 284 -2.66 23.39 -2.68
C THR A 284 -2.88 24.48 -1.64
N LYS A 285 -3.56 25.58 -1.99
CA LYS A 285 -3.95 26.64 -1.06
C LYS A 285 -5.24 26.34 -0.28
N SER A 286 -6.13 25.51 -0.82
CA SER A 286 -7.48 25.29 -0.28
C SER A 286 -7.61 23.99 0.51
N PHE A 287 -6.72 23.02 0.27
CA PHE A 287 -6.82 21.68 0.87
C PHE A 287 -5.49 21.21 1.44
N ARG A 288 -5.59 20.23 2.33
CA ARG A 288 -4.46 19.44 2.81
C ARG A 288 -4.80 17.95 2.77
N VAL A 289 -3.78 17.13 2.73
CA VAL A 289 -3.89 15.69 2.92
C VAL A 289 -3.63 15.38 4.40
N ALA A 290 -4.48 14.58 5.04
CA ALA A 290 -4.29 14.13 6.41
C ALA A 290 -4.19 12.60 6.49
N THR A 291 -3.30 12.11 7.34
CA THR A 291 -3.08 10.68 7.62
C THR A 291 -2.53 10.49 9.02
N SER A 292 -2.65 9.29 9.56
CA SER A 292 -2.09 8.97 10.88
C SER A 292 -0.57 9.16 10.92
N PRO A 293 -0.02 9.54 12.09
CA PRO A 293 1.42 9.63 12.28
C PRO A 293 2.15 8.35 11.83
N PRO A 294 3.27 8.45 11.09
CA PRO A 294 4.03 7.27 10.65
C PRO A 294 4.58 6.39 11.79
N SER A 295 4.59 6.90 13.02
CA SER A 295 4.95 6.16 14.24
C SER A 295 3.80 5.31 14.80
N THR A 296 2.56 5.52 14.36
CA THR A 296 1.37 4.83 14.88
C THR A 296 0.74 3.84 13.89
N VAL A 297 1.22 3.82 12.64
CA VAL A 297 0.73 2.93 11.57
C VAL A 297 1.90 2.34 10.78
N LEU A 298 1.65 1.33 9.95
CA LEU A 298 2.69 0.78 9.09
C LEU A 298 3.06 1.81 8.01
N MET A 299 4.30 2.30 7.98
CA MET A 299 4.73 3.22 6.92
C MET A 299 4.86 2.50 5.56
N GLY A 300 3.76 2.42 4.80
CA GLY A 300 3.68 1.73 3.52
C GLY A 300 4.58 2.36 2.45
N THR A 301 5.05 1.54 1.52
CA THR A 301 5.94 2.02 0.44
C THR A 301 5.26 3.10 -0.40
N ILE A 302 3.97 2.92 -0.71
CA ILE A 302 3.19 3.89 -1.49
C ILE A 302 2.86 5.12 -0.66
N MET A 303 2.53 4.98 0.64
CA MET A 303 2.41 6.12 1.56
C MET A 303 3.66 7.00 1.53
N GLN A 304 4.87 6.42 1.58
CA GLN A 304 6.11 7.20 1.48
C GLN A 304 6.27 7.91 0.14
N LEU A 305 5.80 7.31 -0.96
CA LEU A 305 5.82 7.97 -2.28
C LEU A 305 4.81 9.10 -2.35
N VAL A 306 3.60 8.91 -1.79
CA VAL A 306 2.58 9.97 -1.71
C VAL A 306 3.08 11.14 -0.88
N ILE A 307 3.69 10.88 0.29
CA ILE A 307 4.30 11.93 1.12
C ILE A 307 5.34 12.70 0.33
N LYS A 308 6.26 11.99 -0.35
CA LYS A 308 7.29 12.63 -1.19
C LYS A 308 6.68 13.49 -2.30
N VAL A 309 5.67 12.99 -3.01
CA VAL A 309 4.98 13.77 -4.06
C VAL A 309 4.31 15.00 -3.47
N CYS A 310 3.67 14.88 -2.31
CA CYS A 310 3.06 16.02 -1.65
C CYS A 310 4.10 17.08 -1.25
N GLU A 311 5.28 16.67 -0.76
CA GLU A 311 6.40 17.57 -0.47
C GLU A 311 6.94 18.25 -1.74
N ASP A 312 7.19 17.47 -2.79
CA ASP A 312 7.74 17.95 -4.06
C ASP A 312 6.76 18.93 -4.76
N ASP A 313 5.45 18.70 -4.65
CA ASP A 313 4.39 19.49 -5.29
C ASP A 313 3.79 20.58 -4.38
N GLY A 314 4.29 20.73 -3.14
CA GLY A 314 3.80 21.74 -2.19
C GLY A 314 2.39 21.49 -1.63
N ILE A 315 1.90 20.25 -1.69
CA ILE A 315 0.64 19.83 -1.06
C ILE A 315 0.87 19.68 0.44
N LYS A 316 0.12 20.46 1.25
CA LYS A 316 0.22 20.40 2.71
C LYS A 316 -0.18 19.03 3.24
N ILE A 317 0.63 18.46 4.15
CA ILE A 317 0.35 17.21 4.83
C ILE A 317 0.15 17.45 6.33
N SER A 318 -0.91 16.86 6.89
CA SER A 318 -1.16 16.77 8.32
C SER A 318 -0.94 15.33 8.80
N TYR A 319 0.03 15.12 9.68
CA TYR A 319 0.25 13.84 10.36
C TYR A 319 -0.63 13.72 11.61
N LYS A 320 -1.93 13.98 11.44
CA LYS A 320 -2.96 13.80 12.47
C LYS A 320 -3.94 12.76 11.96
N SER A 321 -4.21 11.75 12.77
CA SER A 321 -5.19 10.72 12.46
C SER A 321 -6.55 11.35 12.11
N PRO A 322 -7.17 10.98 10.97
CA PRO A 322 -8.47 11.52 10.56
C PRO A 322 -9.57 11.22 11.58
N SER A 323 -10.43 12.20 11.92
CA SER A 323 -11.54 11.99 12.85
C SER A 323 -12.85 11.65 12.15
N ILE A 324 -13.60 10.67 12.67
CA ILE A 324 -14.95 10.37 12.16
C ILE A 324 -15.90 11.58 12.31
N SER A 325 -15.67 12.46 13.29
CA SER A 325 -16.46 13.69 13.44
C SER A 325 -16.25 14.67 12.27
N ASP A 326 -15.07 14.66 11.66
CA ASP A 326 -14.74 15.52 10.51
C ASP A 326 -15.46 15.03 9.24
N LEU A 327 -15.75 13.73 9.13
CA LEU A 327 -16.63 13.18 8.10
C LEU A 327 -18.07 13.68 8.24
N GLN A 328 -18.58 13.84 9.47
CA GLN A 328 -19.96 14.29 9.73
C GLN A 328 -20.16 15.78 9.54
N THR A 329 -19.09 16.56 9.50
CA THR A 329 -19.10 18.03 9.39
C THR A 329 -18.64 18.52 8.02
N ASP A 330 -18.61 17.64 7.02
CA ASP A 330 -18.17 17.90 5.64
C ASP A 330 -16.76 18.52 5.53
N GLN A 331 -15.91 18.29 6.55
CA GLN A 331 -14.49 18.69 6.50
C GLN A 331 -13.70 17.78 5.56
N TRP A 332 -14.04 16.49 5.53
CA TRP A 332 -13.51 15.56 4.53
C TRP A 332 -14.16 15.83 3.18
N VAL A 333 -13.37 16.29 2.22
CA VAL A 333 -13.82 16.49 0.83
C VAL A 333 -13.40 15.35 -0.10
N GLY A 334 -12.61 14.42 0.42
CA GLY A 334 -12.19 13.23 -0.29
C GLY A 334 -11.45 12.28 0.64
N ALA A 335 -11.30 11.04 0.21
CA ALA A 335 -10.47 10.05 0.89
C ALA A 335 -9.79 9.15 -0.13
N PHE A 336 -8.67 8.56 0.25
CA PHE A 336 -7.99 7.56 -0.56
C PHE A 336 -7.24 6.58 0.33
N ILE A 337 -7.05 5.36 -0.17
CA ILE A 337 -6.20 4.35 0.47
C ILE A 337 -4.96 4.10 -0.37
N THR A 338 -3.89 3.66 0.28
CA THR A 338 -2.65 3.29 -0.43
C THR A 338 -2.14 1.91 -0.07
N SER A 339 -1.76 1.13 -1.07
CA SER A 339 -1.08 -0.16 -0.88
C SER A 339 -0.27 -0.53 -2.12
N THR A 340 0.69 -1.45 -1.98
CA THR A 340 1.49 -1.94 -3.12
C THR A 340 0.60 -2.37 -4.29
N SER A 341 -0.49 -3.09 -4.03
CA SER A 341 -1.36 -3.62 -5.08
C SER A 341 -2.25 -2.56 -5.73
N ARG A 342 -2.75 -1.59 -4.95
CA ARG A 342 -3.73 -0.59 -5.40
C ARG A 342 -3.11 0.74 -5.81
N LEU A 343 -1.82 0.95 -5.52
CA LEU A 343 -1.18 2.27 -5.58
C LEU A 343 -1.97 3.27 -4.74
N VAL A 344 -2.44 4.35 -5.34
CA VAL A 344 -3.37 5.31 -4.74
C VAL A 344 -4.76 4.99 -5.29
N LEU A 345 -5.68 4.59 -4.42
CA LEU A 345 -7.06 4.33 -4.78
C LEU A 345 -7.96 5.37 -4.10
N PRO A 346 -8.59 6.29 -4.87
CA PRO A 346 -9.62 7.16 -4.35
C PRO A 346 -10.77 6.36 -3.73
N ILE A 347 -11.46 6.93 -2.75
CA ILE A 347 -12.62 6.34 -2.09
C ILE A 347 -13.83 7.22 -2.36
N GLU A 348 -14.86 6.61 -2.94
CA GLU A 348 -16.13 7.27 -3.29
C GLU A 348 -17.15 7.20 -2.16
N THR A 349 -17.12 6.15 -1.35
CA THR A 349 -18.11 5.94 -0.27
C THR A 349 -17.46 5.44 0.99
N VAL A 350 -17.79 6.11 2.11
CA VAL A 350 -17.39 5.71 3.45
C VAL A 350 -18.63 5.23 4.20
N LYS A 351 -18.62 3.99 4.70
CA LYS A 351 -19.69 3.43 5.53
C LYS A 351 -19.19 3.24 6.94
N LEU A 352 -20.04 3.42 7.95
CA LEU A 352 -19.73 3.03 9.32
C LEU A 352 -20.35 1.65 9.57
N SER A 353 -19.59 0.71 10.15
CA SER A 353 -20.09 -0.67 10.38
C SER A 353 -21.33 -0.76 11.27
N ASP A 354 -21.53 0.23 12.13
CA ASP A 354 -22.55 0.22 13.18
C ASP A 354 -23.83 0.97 12.76
N ARG A 355 -24.01 1.28 11.47
CA ARG A 355 -25.19 1.98 10.93
C ARG A 355 -25.68 1.42 9.61
#